data_AF-A0A4R8M4J6-F1
#
_entry.id   AF-A0A4R8M4J6-F1
#
_cell.length_a   1.000
_cell.length_b   1.000
_cell.length_c   1.000
_cell.angle_alpha   90.00
_cell.angle_beta   90.00
_cell.angle_gamma   90.00
#
_symmetry.space_group_name_H-M   'P 1'
#
loop_
_entity.id
_entity.type
_entity.pdbx_description
1 polymer ?
#
loop_
_entity_poly.entity_id
_entity_poly.type
_entity_poly.pdbx_seq_one_letter_code
_entity_poly.pdbx_strand_id
1 'polypeptide(L)'
;MKKTLLLFITLLSITFTYAQTEGATFTAGDYTYEVTATTTEVKVIGYTVTNLNIPATVTDGTYNYNVTLLPSGVFNTDTNITSITSTAAVAIGLQAFNACSGLETVNLPNAISIGNSAFLNCSALTTVDISGVTGTLGNNTFKNCSALTTLNVSGATIAGNNTFENTGTLTNADFSSLVSLGAQTFRKTAAVALSFPALTHVGNASDPTSGLVFWQASNLKTIDFPLVEVINTGAFNSCTSLESITFPATLTSLTENNYNMFKGCTSLANIIVEYTTFIPLGYNPDGASVNTSIFADVFGATLTIPSSVNATDYTTGDVWKDFGAPVLNVNTHEAAQGWDFYPNPAKDVVTIQNTQSQHADITVFDLNGRILLNKTINNVQSEINLSSLNTGIYLFQVKTDAGAFVKRIAKQ
;
A
#
# COMPACT_ATOMS: atom_id res chain seq x y z
N MET A 1 -2.86 -7.56 -96.49
CA MET A 1 -2.71 -6.78 -95.24
C MET A 1 -3.27 -7.62 -94.09
N LYS A 2 -2.42 -8.24 -93.26
CA LYS A 2 -2.84 -8.85 -91.98
C LYS A 2 -1.94 -8.22 -90.90
N LYS A 3 -2.50 -7.30 -90.13
CA LYS A 3 -1.87 -6.70 -88.95
C LYS A 3 -2.09 -7.67 -87.79
N THR A 4 -1.04 -8.30 -87.29
CA THR A 4 -1.08 -9.06 -86.05
C THR A 4 -0.97 -8.06 -84.89
N LEU A 5 -2.05 -7.90 -84.13
CA LEU A 5 -2.11 -7.07 -82.93
C LEU A 5 -1.51 -7.89 -81.77
N LEU A 6 -0.31 -7.55 -81.30
CA LEU A 6 0.23 -8.07 -80.05
C LEU A 6 -0.44 -7.33 -78.89
N LEU A 7 -1.29 -8.03 -78.14
CA LEU A 7 -1.87 -7.55 -76.89
C LEU A 7 -0.89 -7.85 -75.75
N PHE A 8 -0.19 -6.83 -75.26
CA PHE A 8 0.60 -6.94 -74.02
C PHE A 8 -0.37 -6.88 -72.83
N ILE A 9 -0.66 -8.03 -72.22
CA ILE A 9 -1.34 -8.09 -70.92
C ILE A 9 -0.26 -7.93 -69.86
N THR A 10 -0.12 -6.74 -69.30
CA THR A 10 0.64 -6.52 -68.07
C THR A 10 -0.12 -7.20 -66.93
N LEU A 11 0.43 -8.28 -66.40
CA LEU A 11 -0.11 -8.96 -65.23
C LEU A 11 0.09 -8.04 -64.01
N LEU A 12 -0.92 -7.24 -63.69
CA LEU A 12 -0.95 -6.46 -62.46
C LEU A 12 -1.19 -7.47 -61.33
N SER A 13 -0.12 -7.90 -60.63
CA SER A 13 -0.26 -8.71 -59.43
C SER A 13 -0.90 -7.85 -58.34
N ILE A 14 -2.22 -7.94 -58.21
CA ILE A 14 -2.93 -7.40 -57.05
C ILE A 14 -2.54 -8.30 -55.87
N THR A 15 -1.56 -7.86 -55.08
CA THR A 15 -1.30 -8.46 -53.77
C THR A 15 -2.48 -8.10 -52.89
N PHE A 16 -3.38 -9.05 -52.67
CA PHE A 16 -4.30 -8.95 -51.54
C PHE A 16 -3.47 -9.10 -50.27
N THR A 17 -3.16 -7.97 -49.62
CA THR A 17 -2.70 -7.98 -48.22
C THR A 17 -3.90 -8.43 -47.40
N TYR A 18 -3.85 -9.64 -46.87
CA TYR A 18 -4.82 -10.16 -45.92
C TYR A 18 -4.44 -9.71 -44.51
N ALA A 19 -5.42 -9.64 -43.60
CA ALA A 19 -5.14 -9.45 -42.19
C ALA A 19 -4.25 -10.61 -41.75
N GLN A 20 -3.23 -10.31 -40.96
CA GLN A 20 -2.31 -11.32 -40.48
C GLN A 20 -3.07 -12.34 -39.63
N THR A 21 -2.76 -13.62 -39.78
CA THR A 21 -3.37 -14.68 -38.96
C THR A 21 -2.85 -14.62 -37.54
N GLU A 22 -3.58 -15.20 -36.58
CA GLU A 22 -3.06 -15.41 -35.23
C GLU A 22 -1.65 -16.04 -35.24
N GLY A 23 -0.77 -15.54 -34.38
CA GLY A 23 0.62 -15.99 -34.28
C GLY A 23 1.57 -15.40 -35.32
N ALA A 24 1.07 -14.66 -36.32
CA ALA A 24 1.92 -13.91 -37.23
C ALA A 24 2.70 -12.84 -36.47
N THR A 25 3.96 -12.64 -36.85
CA THR A 25 4.84 -11.65 -36.23
C THR A 25 5.27 -10.60 -37.24
N PHE A 26 5.47 -9.38 -36.76
CA PHE A 26 6.03 -8.28 -37.56
C PHE A 26 6.78 -7.31 -36.65
N THR A 27 7.69 -6.55 -37.23
CA THR A 27 8.45 -5.51 -36.54
C THR A 27 7.99 -4.15 -37.05
N ALA A 28 7.73 -3.22 -36.12
CA ALA A 28 7.40 -1.85 -36.45
C ALA A 28 8.08 -0.91 -35.45
N GLY A 29 8.97 -0.04 -35.95
CA GLY A 29 9.82 0.78 -35.10
C GLY A 29 10.72 -0.09 -34.20
N ASP A 30 10.69 0.18 -32.91
CA ASP A 30 11.56 -0.43 -31.90
C ASP A 30 11.04 -1.74 -31.31
N TYR A 31 9.94 -2.28 -31.84
CA TYR A 31 9.21 -3.40 -31.24
C TYR A 31 8.90 -4.51 -32.26
N THR A 32 8.92 -5.73 -31.76
CA THR A 32 8.38 -6.90 -32.46
C THR A 32 7.06 -7.29 -31.82
N TYR A 33 6.05 -7.48 -32.66
CA TYR A 33 4.68 -7.76 -32.28
C TYR A 33 4.25 -9.14 -32.77
N GLU A 34 3.33 -9.77 -32.06
CA GLU A 34 2.63 -10.99 -32.48
C GLU A 34 1.11 -10.76 -32.44
N VAL A 35 0.44 -11.12 -33.54
CA VAL A 35 -1.01 -10.97 -33.71
C VAL A 35 -1.73 -12.00 -32.85
N THR A 36 -2.69 -11.54 -32.07
CA THR A 36 -3.49 -12.38 -31.17
C THR A 36 -4.69 -13.02 -31.89
N ALA A 37 -5.43 -13.89 -31.21
CA ALA A 37 -6.62 -14.57 -31.73
C ALA A 37 -7.72 -13.63 -32.28
N THR A 38 -7.79 -12.37 -31.81
CA THR A 38 -8.79 -11.40 -32.26
C THR A 38 -8.44 -10.76 -33.62
N THR A 39 -7.24 -11.03 -34.17
CA THR A 39 -6.70 -10.49 -35.44
C THR A 39 -6.65 -8.96 -35.56
N THR A 40 -7.04 -8.24 -34.51
CA THR A 40 -7.09 -6.77 -34.42
C THR A 40 -6.25 -6.25 -33.24
N GLU A 41 -5.67 -7.16 -32.47
CA GLU A 41 -4.82 -6.86 -31.34
C GLU A 41 -3.50 -7.60 -31.46
N VAL A 42 -2.46 -6.99 -30.92
CA VAL A 42 -1.11 -7.54 -30.86
C VAL A 42 -0.57 -7.52 -29.44
N LYS A 43 0.34 -8.45 -29.18
CA LYS A 43 1.17 -8.46 -27.97
C LYS A 43 2.62 -8.15 -28.34
N VAL A 44 3.34 -7.46 -27.46
CA VAL A 44 4.78 -7.18 -27.66
C VAL A 44 5.58 -8.42 -27.30
N ILE A 45 6.52 -8.84 -28.14
CA ILE A 45 7.36 -10.03 -27.92
C ILE A 45 8.86 -9.76 -28.03
N GLY A 46 9.25 -8.55 -28.43
CA GLY A 46 10.65 -8.15 -28.56
C GLY A 46 10.79 -6.63 -28.70
N TYR A 47 12.02 -6.13 -28.48
CA TYR A 47 12.31 -4.71 -28.47
C TYR A 47 13.79 -4.40 -28.77
N THR A 48 14.13 -3.15 -29.10
CA THR A 48 15.51 -2.70 -29.37
C THR A 48 15.98 -1.47 -28.58
N VAL A 49 15.16 -0.96 -27.65
CA VAL A 49 15.39 0.28 -26.88
C VAL A 49 15.41 0.03 -25.37
N THR A 50 16.12 0.84 -24.58
CA THR A 50 16.13 0.67 -23.11
C THR A 50 14.89 1.26 -22.42
N ASN A 51 14.27 2.29 -23.01
CA ASN A 51 13.04 2.89 -22.50
C ASN A 51 11.85 2.42 -23.32
N LEU A 52 10.98 1.61 -22.72
CA LEU A 52 9.81 1.08 -23.40
C LEU A 52 8.67 2.10 -23.34
N ASN A 53 8.38 2.76 -24.46
CA ASN A 53 7.16 3.52 -24.64
C ASN A 53 6.16 2.73 -25.48
N ILE A 54 5.33 1.92 -24.83
CA ILE A 54 4.40 1.01 -25.51
C ILE A 54 3.31 1.82 -26.22
N PRO A 55 3.22 1.77 -27.56
CA PRO A 55 2.23 2.54 -28.29
C PRO A 55 0.84 1.93 -28.13
N ALA A 56 -0.22 2.75 -28.19
CA ALA A 56 -1.60 2.25 -28.12
C ALA A 56 -1.99 1.40 -29.33
N THR A 57 -1.48 1.77 -30.50
CA THR A 57 -1.74 1.08 -31.75
C THR A 57 -0.48 0.97 -32.58
N VAL A 58 -0.44 -0.03 -33.47
CA VAL A 58 0.65 -0.22 -34.43
C VAL A 58 0.10 -0.67 -35.77
N THR A 59 0.78 -0.33 -36.86
CA THR A 59 0.35 -0.68 -38.21
C THR A 59 1.30 -1.68 -38.88
N ASP A 60 0.75 -2.69 -39.54
CA ASP A 60 1.46 -3.56 -40.50
C ASP A 60 0.77 -3.45 -41.86
N GLY A 61 1.42 -2.78 -42.82
CA GLY A 61 0.82 -2.45 -44.11
C GLY A 61 -0.43 -1.56 -43.97
N THR A 62 -1.61 -2.09 -44.32
CA THR A 62 -2.91 -1.39 -44.20
C THR A 62 -3.67 -1.73 -42.92
N TYR A 63 -3.15 -2.63 -42.09
CA TYR A 63 -3.82 -3.11 -40.89
C TYR A 63 -3.34 -2.37 -39.66
N ASN A 64 -4.27 -1.83 -38.90
CA ASN A 64 -4.00 -1.20 -37.61
C ASN A 64 -4.43 -2.13 -36.48
N TYR A 65 -3.52 -2.37 -35.54
CA TYR A 65 -3.72 -3.25 -34.39
C TYR A 65 -3.67 -2.44 -33.10
N ASN A 66 -4.49 -2.80 -32.12
CA ASN A 66 -4.34 -2.32 -30.75
C ASN A 66 -3.23 -3.12 -30.05
N VAL A 67 -2.35 -2.45 -29.30
CA VAL A 67 -1.35 -3.13 -28.48
C VAL A 67 -1.95 -3.33 -27.09
N THR A 68 -2.28 -4.56 -26.73
CA THR A 68 -3.11 -4.85 -25.55
C THR A 68 -2.39 -5.64 -24.46
N LEU A 69 -1.25 -6.24 -24.77
CA LEU A 69 -0.60 -7.20 -23.87
C LEU A 69 0.93 -7.16 -23.93
N LEU A 70 1.54 -7.14 -22.74
CA LEU A 70 2.91 -7.60 -22.51
C LEU A 70 2.84 -9.03 -21.96
N PRO A 71 3.19 -10.07 -22.74
CA PRO A 71 2.97 -11.45 -22.36
C PRO A 71 3.73 -11.89 -21.12
N SER A 72 3.33 -13.04 -20.57
CA SER A 72 4.04 -13.66 -19.46
C SER A 72 5.52 -13.86 -19.78
N GLY A 73 6.39 -13.39 -18.89
CA GLY A 73 7.84 -13.55 -18.98
C GLY A 73 8.54 -12.83 -20.13
N VAL A 74 7.85 -11.95 -20.88
CA VAL A 74 8.39 -11.35 -22.12
C VAL A 74 9.73 -10.63 -21.92
N PHE A 75 9.95 -9.99 -20.77
CA PHE A 75 11.20 -9.31 -20.41
C PHE A 75 11.82 -9.88 -19.12
N ASN A 76 11.56 -11.15 -18.81
CA ASN A 76 12.11 -11.78 -17.60
C ASN A 76 13.66 -11.74 -17.61
N THR A 77 14.25 -11.33 -16.50
CA THR A 77 15.69 -11.12 -16.25
C THR A 77 16.36 -10.06 -17.11
N ASP A 78 15.59 -9.21 -17.78
CA ASP A 78 16.13 -8.20 -18.68
C ASP A 78 16.77 -7.03 -17.92
N THR A 79 18.08 -6.86 -18.10
CA THR A 79 18.86 -5.83 -17.42
C THR A 79 19.02 -4.54 -18.22
N ASN A 80 18.53 -4.49 -19.48
CA ASN A 80 18.67 -3.33 -20.35
C ASN A 80 17.50 -2.37 -20.24
N ILE A 81 16.31 -2.86 -19.88
CA ILE A 81 15.13 -2.00 -19.73
C ILE A 81 15.28 -1.13 -18.49
N THR A 82 15.21 0.18 -18.69
CA THR A 82 15.33 1.19 -17.63
C THR A 82 14.00 1.81 -17.25
N SER A 83 13.04 1.83 -18.18
CA SER A 83 11.70 2.35 -17.91
C SER A 83 10.64 1.72 -18.79
N ILE A 84 9.39 1.74 -18.31
CA ILE A 84 8.22 1.47 -19.12
C ILE A 84 7.15 2.54 -18.93
N THR A 85 6.62 3.04 -20.05
CA THR A 85 5.50 3.96 -20.13
C THR A 85 4.45 3.47 -21.11
N SER A 86 3.17 3.73 -20.83
CA SER A 86 2.08 3.56 -21.79
C SER A 86 0.90 4.43 -21.39
N THR A 87 0.29 5.10 -22.36
CA THR A 87 -1.01 5.75 -22.19
C THR A 87 -2.18 4.84 -22.57
N ALA A 88 -1.89 3.65 -23.09
CA ALA A 88 -2.90 2.70 -23.54
C ALA A 88 -3.31 1.74 -22.43
N ALA A 89 -4.47 1.12 -22.61
CA ALA A 89 -4.94 0.06 -21.75
C ALA A 89 -4.19 -1.24 -22.09
N VAL A 90 -3.19 -1.58 -21.28
CA VAL A 90 -2.30 -2.73 -21.51
C VAL A 90 -2.37 -3.69 -20.31
N ALA A 91 -2.52 -4.98 -20.60
CA ALA A 91 -2.36 -6.05 -19.63
C ALA A 91 -0.89 -6.46 -19.49
N ILE A 92 -0.43 -6.70 -18.28
CA ILE A 92 0.93 -7.13 -17.98
C ILE A 92 0.89 -8.57 -17.49
N GLY A 93 1.58 -9.47 -18.19
CA GLY A 93 1.58 -10.90 -17.91
C GLY A 93 2.33 -11.31 -16.65
N LEU A 94 2.15 -12.58 -16.28
CA LEU A 94 2.89 -13.24 -15.20
C LEU A 94 4.40 -13.06 -15.42
N GLN A 95 5.13 -12.55 -14.42
CA GLN A 95 6.59 -12.39 -14.48
C GLN A 95 7.12 -11.55 -15.66
N ALA A 96 6.29 -10.70 -16.28
CA ALA A 96 6.67 -9.97 -17.51
C ALA A 96 7.99 -9.18 -17.36
N PHE A 97 8.26 -8.61 -16.19
CA PHE A 97 9.48 -7.87 -15.84
C PHE A 97 10.20 -8.47 -14.63
N ASN A 98 10.00 -9.76 -14.33
CA ASN A 98 10.67 -10.38 -13.18
C ASN A 98 12.20 -10.25 -13.31
N ALA A 99 12.87 -9.86 -12.25
CA ALA A 99 14.31 -9.64 -12.17
C ALA A 99 14.87 -8.67 -13.23
N CYS A 100 14.08 -7.71 -13.69
CA CYS A 100 14.58 -6.58 -14.47
C CYS A 100 15.38 -5.63 -13.57
N SER A 101 16.65 -5.95 -13.30
CA SER A 101 17.46 -5.23 -12.33
C SER A 101 17.87 -3.82 -12.77
N GLY A 102 17.71 -3.49 -14.06
CA GLY A 102 17.89 -2.14 -14.60
C GLY A 102 16.62 -1.28 -14.58
N LEU A 103 15.44 -1.86 -14.30
CA LEU A 103 14.16 -1.15 -14.40
C LEU A 103 14.00 -0.18 -13.22
N GLU A 104 13.98 1.12 -13.51
CA GLU A 104 13.90 2.19 -12.52
C GLU A 104 12.50 2.79 -12.40
N THR A 105 11.73 2.81 -13.49
CA THR A 105 10.41 3.49 -13.56
C THR A 105 9.36 2.65 -14.29
N VAL A 106 8.19 2.52 -13.68
CA VAL A 106 6.97 1.98 -14.31
C VAL A 106 5.89 3.06 -14.26
N ASN A 107 5.41 3.52 -15.42
CA ASN A 107 4.33 4.50 -15.52
C ASN A 107 3.24 3.99 -16.47
N LEU A 108 2.30 3.25 -15.90
CA LEU A 108 1.21 2.57 -16.59
C LEU A 108 -0.14 2.89 -15.92
N PRO A 109 -0.55 4.17 -15.88
CA PRO A 109 -1.74 4.61 -15.14
C PRO A 109 -3.05 4.06 -15.73
N ASN A 110 -3.01 3.47 -16.93
CA ASN A 110 -4.15 2.84 -17.60
C ASN A 110 -4.00 1.32 -17.71
N ALA A 111 -3.03 0.69 -17.02
CA ALA A 111 -2.88 -0.76 -17.04
C ALA A 111 -4.18 -1.45 -16.58
N ILE A 112 -4.61 -2.47 -17.32
CA ILE A 112 -5.88 -3.17 -17.07
C ILE A 112 -5.70 -4.23 -15.98
N SER A 113 -4.58 -4.93 -16.03
CA SER A 113 -4.27 -6.02 -15.11
C SER A 113 -2.76 -6.24 -15.03
N ILE A 114 -2.31 -6.73 -13.88
CA ILE A 114 -0.91 -7.09 -13.64
C ILE A 114 -0.88 -8.51 -13.08
N GLY A 115 -0.20 -9.39 -13.81
CA GLY A 115 0.01 -10.77 -13.43
C GLY A 115 0.90 -10.90 -12.18
N ASN A 116 0.81 -12.06 -11.54
CA ASN A 116 1.65 -12.36 -10.37
C ASN A 116 3.13 -12.15 -10.71
N SER A 117 3.91 -11.70 -9.72
CA SER A 117 5.35 -11.53 -9.83
C SER A 117 5.81 -10.65 -11.01
N ALA A 118 4.93 -9.81 -11.59
CA ALA A 118 5.25 -9.06 -12.81
C ALA A 118 6.50 -8.19 -12.67
N PHE A 119 6.75 -7.59 -11.50
CA PHE A 119 7.93 -6.78 -11.19
C PHE A 119 8.75 -7.35 -10.02
N LEU A 120 8.62 -8.66 -9.76
CA LEU A 120 9.41 -9.35 -8.74
C LEU A 120 10.91 -9.10 -8.97
N ASN A 121 11.69 -8.82 -7.91
CA ASN A 121 13.14 -8.59 -7.98
C ASN A 121 13.60 -7.43 -8.89
N CYS A 122 12.75 -6.45 -9.21
CA CYS A 122 13.19 -5.22 -9.87
C CYS A 122 13.90 -4.30 -8.84
N SER A 123 15.13 -4.65 -8.48
CA SER A 123 15.83 -4.03 -7.34
C SER A 123 16.17 -2.54 -7.53
N ALA A 124 16.22 -2.06 -8.78
CA ALA A 124 16.44 -0.65 -9.10
C ALA A 124 15.13 0.17 -9.20
N LEU A 125 13.97 -0.47 -9.10
CA LEU A 125 12.67 0.19 -9.30
C LEU A 125 12.42 1.20 -8.19
N THR A 126 12.38 2.49 -8.55
CA THR A 126 12.21 3.61 -7.61
C THR A 126 10.82 4.21 -7.65
N THR A 127 10.19 4.19 -8.83
CA THR A 127 8.92 4.89 -9.10
C THR A 127 7.96 3.99 -9.86
N VAL A 128 6.75 3.85 -9.32
CA VAL A 128 5.66 3.09 -9.93
C VAL A 128 4.37 3.90 -9.91
N ASP A 129 3.73 4.02 -11.07
CA ASP A 129 2.33 4.42 -11.21
C ASP A 129 1.56 3.34 -11.98
N ILE A 130 0.64 2.69 -11.27
CA ILE A 130 -0.31 1.72 -11.82
C ILE A 130 -1.72 2.01 -11.31
N SER A 131 -2.06 3.28 -11.13
CA SER A 131 -3.32 3.72 -10.51
C SER A 131 -4.59 3.25 -11.23
N GLY A 132 -4.50 2.85 -12.50
CA GLY A 132 -5.63 2.30 -13.27
C GLY A 132 -5.93 0.83 -12.99
N VAL A 133 -5.04 0.12 -12.28
CA VAL A 133 -5.24 -1.31 -11.99
C VAL A 133 -6.27 -1.45 -10.87
N THR A 134 -7.48 -1.84 -11.25
CA THR A 134 -8.59 -2.05 -10.31
C THR A 134 -8.65 -3.47 -9.75
N GLY A 135 -9.17 -3.63 -8.53
CA GLY A 135 -9.36 -4.94 -7.92
C GLY A 135 -8.09 -5.47 -7.26
N THR A 136 -7.63 -6.66 -7.65
CA THR A 136 -6.53 -7.36 -6.97
C THR A 136 -5.19 -7.17 -7.67
N LEU A 137 -4.20 -6.67 -6.94
CA LEU A 137 -2.79 -6.80 -7.32
C LEU A 137 -2.30 -8.22 -7.06
N GLY A 138 -1.67 -8.81 -8.07
CA GLY A 138 -1.14 -10.16 -7.99
C GLY A 138 -0.14 -10.39 -6.86
N ASN A 139 0.04 -11.65 -6.50
CA ASN A 139 1.01 -12.08 -5.50
C ASN A 139 2.44 -11.72 -5.97
N ASN A 140 3.30 -11.32 -5.02
CA ASN A 140 4.71 -10.97 -5.24
C ASN A 140 4.97 -9.86 -6.28
N THR A 141 3.96 -9.06 -6.66
CA THR A 141 4.07 -8.12 -7.79
C THR A 141 5.28 -7.20 -7.70
N PHE A 142 5.56 -6.62 -6.52
CA PHE A 142 6.72 -5.74 -6.26
C PHE A 142 7.66 -6.30 -5.19
N LYS A 143 7.64 -7.62 -4.97
CA LYS A 143 8.51 -8.26 -3.99
C LYS A 143 9.98 -8.00 -4.35
N ASN A 144 10.80 -7.66 -3.35
CA ASN A 144 12.21 -7.30 -3.50
C ASN A 144 12.49 -6.08 -4.41
N CYS A 145 11.51 -5.18 -4.61
CA CYS A 145 11.75 -3.86 -5.18
C CYS A 145 12.31 -2.92 -4.10
N SER A 146 13.53 -3.20 -3.64
CA SER A 146 14.14 -2.58 -2.45
C SER A 146 14.46 -1.09 -2.59
N ALA A 147 14.52 -0.57 -3.82
CA ALA A 147 14.74 0.86 -4.09
C ALA A 147 13.44 1.68 -4.17
N LEU A 148 12.26 1.05 -4.00
CA LEU A 148 10.97 1.68 -4.25
C LEU A 148 10.68 2.79 -3.23
N THR A 149 10.49 4.02 -3.73
CA THR A 149 10.21 5.22 -2.90
C THR A 149 8.87 5.85 -3.22
N THR A 150 8.43 5.80 -4.48
CA THR A 150 7.17 6.37 -4.95
C THR A 150 6.32 5.27 -5.58
N LEU A 151 5.08 5.11 -5.10
CA LEU A 151 4.20 4.02 -5.51
C LEU A 151 2.75 4.48 -5.52
N ASN A 152 2.12 4.50 -6.69
CA ASN A 152 0.69 4.77 -6.81
C ASN A 152 -0.05 3.49 -7.19
N VAL A 153 -0.85 2.97 -6.25
CA VAL A 153 -1.74 1.81 -6.45
C VAL A 153 -3.18 2.14 -6.08
N SER A 154 -3.57 3.41 -6.19
CA SER A 154 -4.88 3.90 -5.73
C SER A 154 -6.10 3.34 -6.46
N GLY A 155 -5.93 2.61 -7.57
CA GLY A 155 -7.02 1.84 -8.19
C GLY A 155 -7.28 0.49 -7.54
N ALA A 156 -6.27 -0.10 -6.89
CA ALA A 156 -6.36 -1.45 -6.35
C ALA A 156 -7.10 -1.47 -5.02
N THR A 157 -7.94 -2.49 -4.83
CA THR A 157 -8.69 -2.72 -3.59
C THR A 157 -8.12 -3.86 -2.76
N ILE A 158 -7.37 -4.78 -3.37
CA ILE A 158 -6.74 -5.90 -2.69
C ILE A 158 -5.27 -5.97 -3.11
N ALA A 159 -4.37 -6.05 -2.13
CA ALA A 159 -2.97 -6.41 -2.38
C ALA A 159 -2.76 -7.88 -2.06
N GLY A 160 -2.29 -8.67 -3.01
CA GLY A 160 -2.01 -10.10 -2.82
C GLY A 160 -0.88 -10.40 -1.82
N ASN A 161 -0.55 -11.69 -1.72
CA ASN A 161 0.48 -12.20 -0.82
C ASN A 161 1.86 -11.69 -1.26
N ASN A 162 2.65 -11.22 -0.31
CA ASN A 162 4.02 -10.72 -0.51
C ASN A 162 4.12 -9.55 -1.52
N THR A 163 3.02 -8.88 -1.87
CA THR A 163 3.00 -7.91 -2.98
C THR A 163 4.03 -6.79 -2.83
N PHE A 164 4.28 -6.32 -1.60
CA PHE A 164 5.27 -5.30 -1.26
C PHE A 164 6.33 -5.81 -0.27
N GLU A 165 6.59 -7.12 -0.25
CA GLU A 165 7.64 -7.70 0.61
C GLU A 165 9.01 -7.14 0.22
N ASN A 166 9.79 -6.71 1.21
CA ASN A 166 11.15 -6.19 1.03
C ASN A 166 11.21 -5.02 0.03
N THR A 167 10.21 -4.13 0.10
CA THR A 167 10.18 -2.86 -0.62
C THR A 167 10.95 -1.77 0.11
N GLY A 168 11.30 -0.70 -0.62
CA GLY A 168 12.04 0.47 -0.10
C GLY A 168 11.25 1.32 0.90
N THR A 169 11.61 2.60 1.00
CA THR A 169 11.09 3.50 2.05
C THR A 169 9.66 3.94 1.82
N LEU A 170 9.11 3.76 0.61
CA LEU A 170 7.72 4.10 0.26
C LEU A 170 7.29 5.51 0.72
N THR A 171 8.19 6.48 0.65
CA THR A 171 8.00 7.86 1.12
C THR A 171 6.82 8.57 0.45
N ASN A 172 6.46 8.19 -0.78
CA ASN A 172 5.32 8.73 -1.51
C ASN A 172 4.44 7.58 -2.02
N ALA A 173 3.85 6.81 -1.12
CA ALA A 173 2.96 5.73 -1.47
C ALA A 173 1.48 6.10 -1.32
N ASP A 174 0.66 5.75 -2.31
CA ASP A 174 -0.79 5.90 -2.30
C ASP A 174 -1.48 4.53 -2.22
N PHE A 175 -2.01 4.24 -1.04
CA PHE A 175 -2.77 3.03 -0.71
C PHE A 175 -4.26 3.33 -0.43
N SER A 176 -4.76 4.48 -0.89
CA SER A 176 -6.07 5.04 -0.51
C SER A 176 -7.25 4.09 -0.70
N SER A 177 -7.21 3.20 -1.70
CA SER A 177 -8.30 2.27 -2.01
C SER A 177 -8.11 0.85 -1.48
N LEU A 178 -6.97 0.53 -0.86
CA LEU A 178 -6.75 -0.83 -0.35
C LEU A 178 -7.69 -1.14 0.82
N VAL A 179 -8.47 -2.19 0.66
CA VAL A 179 -9.46 -2.68 1.65
C VAL A 179 -8.96 -3.96 2.35
N SER A 180 -8.16 -4.79 1.68
CA SER A 180 -7.60 -6.03 2.25
C SER A 180 -6.17 -6.31 1.77
N LEU A 181 -5.35 -6.90 2.65
CA LEU A 181 -3.93 -7.22 2.40
C LEU A 181 -3.67 -8.71 2.55
N GLY A 182 -3.00 -9.34 1.59
CA GLY A 182 -2.60 -10.74 1.67
C GLY A 182 -1.54 -11.03 2.75
N ALA A 183 -1.10 -12.29 2.80
CA ALA A 183 -0.08 -12.73 3.74
C ALA A 183 1.25 -12.06 3.40
N GLN A 184 1.95 -11.55 4.42
CA GLN A 184 3.30 -10.97 4.27
C GLN A 184 3.39 -9.80 3.28
N THR A 185 2.27 -9.13 2.98
CA THR A 185 2.21 -8.08 1.95
C THR A 185 3.26 -6.98 2.13
N PHE A 186 3.57 -6.58 3.37
CA PHE A 186 4.58 -5.57 3.72
C PHE A 186 5.72 -6.14 4.58
N ARG A 187 5.94 -7.47 4.53
CA ARG A 187 7.02 -8.11 5.27
C ARG A 187 8.36 -7.46 4.90
N LYS A 188 9.17 -7.09 5.89
CA LYS A 188 10.50 -6.46 5.68
C LYS A 188 10.47 -5.17 4.86
N THR A 189 9.34 -4.47 4.74
CA THR A 189 9.34 -3.13 4.12
C THR A 189 10.27 -2.20 4.89
N ALA A 190 10.98 -1.34 4.16
CA ALA A 190 11.81 -0.29 4.75
C ALA A 190 11.02 1.00 5.04
N ALA A 191 9.70 1.00 4.81
CA ALA A 191 8.82 2.11 5.10
C ALA A 191 8.88 2.54 6.57
N VAL A 192 8.94 3.85 6.79
CA VAL A 192 8.96 4.44 8.14
C VAL A 192 7.55 4.71 8.65
N ALA A 193 6.64 5.05 7.75
CA ALA A 193 5.24 5.28 8.04
C ALA A 193 4.36 4.75 6.92
N LEU A 194 3.17 4.26 7.26
CA LEU A 194 2.18 3.77 6.30
C LEU A 194 0.79 4.25 6.69
N SER A 195 -0.06 4.51 5.70
CA SER A 195 -1.44 4.95 5.91
C SER A 195 -2.39 4.26 4.95
N PHE A 196 -3.50 3.77 5.50
CA PHE A 196 -4.52 3.03 4.77
C PHE A 196 -5.92 3.54 5.14
N PRO A 197 -6.42 4.60 4.47
CA PRO A 197 -7.71 5.22 4.77
C PRO A 197 -8.92 4.29 4.62
N ALA A 198 -8.89 3.33 3.69
CA ALA A 198 -10.00 2.43 3.37
C ALA A 198 -9.83 0.99 3.89
N LEU A 199 -8.74 0.71 4.62
CA LEU A 199 -8.40 -0.66 4.99
C LEU A 199 -9.31 -1.19 6.09
N THR A 200 -9.98 -2.30 5.81
CA THR A 200 -10.82 -3.00 6.79
C THR A 200 -10.16 -4.28 7.30
N HIS A 201 -9.24 -4.89 6.53
CA HIS A 201 -8.59 -6.16 6.90
C HIS A 201 -7.06 -6.09 6.79
N VAL A 202 -6.37 -6.12 7.93
CA VAL A 202 -4.92 -6.36 8.00
C VAL A 202 -4.69 -7.87 7.91
N GLY A 203 -4.72 -8.36 6.67
CA GLY A 203 -4.76 -9.77 6.34
C GLY A 203 -5.89 -10.07 5.35
N ASN A 204 -5.90 -11.28 4.78
CA ASN A 204 -6.80 -11.59 3.68
C ASN A 204 -8.21 -11.81 4.25
N ALA A 205 -9.18 -11.01 3.81
CA ALA A 205 -10.57 -11.12 4.24
C ALA A 205 -11.17 -12.52 3.98
N SER A 206 -10.66 -13.24 2.99
CA SER A 206 -11.09 -14.60 2.64
C SER A 206 -10.29 -15.71 3.33
N ASP A 207 -9.20 -15.39 4.03
CA ASP A 207 -8.33 -16.36 4.69
C ASP A 207 -7.82 -15.84 6.04
N PRO A 208 -8.47 -16.23 7.16
CA PRO A 208 -8.08 -15.81 8.52
C PRO A 208 -6.67 -16.28 8.96
N THR A 209 -6.06 -17.19 8.20
CA THR A 209 -4.68 -17.66 8.42
C THR A 209 -3.65 -16.82 7.68
N SER A 210 -4.10 -15.94 6.78
CA SER A 210 -3.29 -14.97 6.06
C SER A 210 -2.80 -13.85 6.99
N GLY A 211 -1.74 -14.14 7.72
CA GLY A 211 -1.13 -13.22 8.67
C GLY A 211 0.20 -12.61 8.22
N LEU A 212 0.95 -12.12 9.21
CA LEU A 212 2.34 -11.65 9.06
C LEU A 212 2.49 -10.46 8.11
N VAL A 213 1.42 -9.68 7.91
CA VAL A 213 1.36 -8.58 6.92
C VAL A 213 2.57 -7.65 7.00
N PHE A 214 2.94 -7.19 8.19
CA PHE A 214 4.09 -6.31 8.45
C PHE A 214 5.22 -7.03 9.17
N TRP A 215 5.30 -8.36 9.11
CA TRP A 215 6.34 -9.11 9.82
C TRP A 215 7.75 -8.60 9.46
N GLN A 216 8.56 -8.31 10.48
CA GLN A 216 9.90 -7.76 10.34
C GLN A 216 9.96 -6.41 9.58
N ALA A 217 8.90 -5.61 9.57
CA ALA A 217 8.93 -4.22 9.13
C ALA A 217 9.69 -3.35 10.16
N SER A 218 10.99 -3.61 10.31
CA SER A 218 11.82 -3.11 11.41
C SER A 218 12.05 -1.60 11.40
N ASN A 219 11.73 -0.91 10.30
CA ASN A 219 11.80 0.55 10.18
C ASN A 219 10.45 1.25 10.44
N LEU A 220 9.35 0.50 10.45
CA LEU A 220 8.01 1.05 10.59
C LEU A 220 7.84 1.62 12.00
N LYS A 221 7.67 2.94 12.09
CA LYS A 221 7.48 3.68 13.35
C LYS A 221 6.01 3.92 13.65
N THR A 222 5.25 4.26 12.62
CA THR A 222 3.84 4.62 12.73
C THR A 222 3.04 3.98 11.61
N ILE A 223 1.82 3.55 11.92
CA ILE A 223 0.88 3.07 10.93
C ILE A 223 -0.51 3.62 11.25
N ASP A 224 -1.23 4.00 10.20
CA ASP A 224 -2.59 4.51 10.30
C ASP A 224 -3.56 3.70 9.45
N PHE A 225 -4.68 3.28 10.02
CA PHE A 225 -5.67 2.41 9.39
C PHE A 225 -7.08 2.52 10.01
N PRO A 226 -7.73 3.69 10.00
CA PRO A 226 -8.84 4.00 10.90
C PRO A 226 -10.11 3.17 10.76
N LEU A 227 -10.25 2.40 9.69
CA LEU A 227 -11.43 1.61 9.39
C LEU A 227 -11.19 0.11 9.58
N VAL A 228 -10.06 -0.30 10.16
CA VAL A 228 -9.75 -1.72 10.34
C VAL A 228 -10.77 -2.40 11.25
N GLU A 229 -11.32 -3.50 10.76
CA GLU A 229 -12.28 -4.37 11.44
C GLU A 229 -11.59 -5.66 11.92
N VAL A 230 -10.59 -6.14 11.17
CA VAL A 230 -9.89 -7.40 11.44
C VAL A 230 -8.38 -7.24 11.30
N ILE A 231 -7.62 -7.75 12.27
CA ILE A 231 -6.16 -7.93 12.15
C ILE A 231 -5.82 -9.41 12.31
N ASN A 232 -5.11 -9.97 11.33
CA ASN A 232 -4.74 -11.38 11.33
C ASN A 232 -3.40 -11.66 12.04
N THR A 233 -3.20 -12.94 12.37
CA THR A 233 -2.07 -13.48 13.14
C THR A 233 -0.71 -12.88 12.77
N GLY A 234 0.09 -12.51 13.76
CA GLY A 234 1.48 -12.08 13.54
C GLY A 234 1.66 -10.76 12.78
N ALA A 235 0.61 -9.97 12.56
CA ALA A 235 0.63 -8.81 11.65
C ALA A 235 1.80 -7.86 11.87
N PHE A 236 2.20 -7.57 13.11
CA PHE A 236 3.27 -6.62 13.47
C PHE A 236 4.48 -7.31 14.13
N ASN A 237 4.63 -8.62 13.96
CA ASN A 237 5.69 -9.35 14.63
C ASN A 237 7.06 -8.78 14.21
N SER A 238 7.96 -8.58 15.16
CA SER A 238 9.30 -8.03 14.96
C SER A 238 9.33 -6.65 14.29
N CYS A 239 8.29 -5.83 14.43
CA CYS A 239 8.32 -4.40 14.08
C CYS A 239 9.08 -3.61 15.16
N THR A 240 10.40 -3.77 15.20
CA THR A 240 11.25 -3.29 16.30
C THR A 240 11.23 -1.77 16.50
N SER A 241 10.89 -0.99 15.48
CA SER A 241 10.81 0.48 15.55
C SER A 241 9.40 1.02 15.76
N LEU A 242 8.36 0.17 15.84
CA LEU A 242 6.98 0.64 15.99
C LEU A 242 6.83 1.33 17.34
N GLU A 243 6.50 2.62 17.35
CA GLU A 243 6.46 3.46 18.56
C GLU A 243 5.05 3.54 19.17
N SER A 244 4.02 3.47 18.32
CA SER A 244 2.62 3.58 18.71
C SER A 244 1.72 2.74 17.81
N ILE A 245 0.64 2.21 18.37
CA ILE A 245 -0.43 1.54 17.63
C ILE A 245 -1.80 2.01 18.14
N THR A 246 -2.74 2.24 17.22
CA THR A 246 -4.13 2.56 17.54
C THR A 246 -5.03 1.45 17.03
N PHE A 247 -5.76 0.80 17.93
CA PHE A 247 -6.84 -0.11 17.60
C PHE A 247 -8.13 0.72 17.43
N PRO A 248 -8.62 0.87 16.19
CA PRO A 248 -9.74 1.78 15.90
C PRO A 248 -11.05 1.29 16.50
N ALA A 249 -12.02 2.20 16.61
CA ALA A 249 -13.35 1.87 17.13
C ALA A 249 -14.13 0.85 16.28
N THR A 250 -13.73 0.68 15.02
CA THR A 250 -14.29 -0.29 14.06
C THR A 250 -13.76 -1.71 14.26
N LEU A 251 -12.69 -1.89 15.03
CA LEU A 251 -12.09 -3.20 15.22
C LEU A 251 -13.11 -4.15 15.86
N THR A 252 -13.21 -5.37 15.33
CA THR A 252 -14.13 -6.40 15.82
C THR A 252 -13.43 -7.73 16.10
N SER A 253 -12.29 -7.99 15.45
CA SER A 253 -11.61 -9.28 15.55
C SER A 253 -10.10 -9.16 15.44
N LEU A 254 -9.42 -10.00 16.21
CA LEU A 254 -7.97 -10.19 16.19
C LEU A 254 -7.71 -11.69 16.14
N THR A 255 -7.17 -12.19 15.02
CA THR A 255 -6.92 -13.63 14.85
C THR A 255 -5.50 -13.99 15.27
N GLU A 256 -5.35 -15.11 15.97
CA GLU A 256 -4.06 -15.56 16.51
C GLU A 256 -3.87 -17.06 16.23
N ASN A 257 -2.80 -17.40 15.51
CA ASN A 257 -2.45 -18.77 15.12
C ASN A 257 -0.93 -18.99 15.28
N ASN A 258 -0.44 -19.10 16.53
CA ASN A 258 0.96 -19.33 16.92
C ASN A 258 1.99 -18.23 16.60
N TYR A 259 1.61 -17.15 15.92
CA TYR A 259 2.48 -16.01 15.65
C TYR A 259 2.00 -14.79 16.41
N ASN A 260 2.62 -14.51 17.54
CA ASN A 260 2.30 -13.36 18.40
C ASN A 260 2.31 -12.05 17.57
N MET A 261 1.18 -11.35 17.54
CA MET A 261 0.97 -10.18 16.66
C MET A 261 1.99 -9.06 16.82
N PHE A 262 2.44 -8.77 18.04
CA PHE A 262 3.36 -7.67 18.35
C PHE A 262 4.67 -8.14 18.98
N LYS A 263 4.98 -9.44 18.92
CA LYS A 263 6.19 -9.96 19.54
C LYS A 263 7.43 -9.23 19.01
N GLY A 264 8.29 -8.74 19.90
CA GLY A 264 9.53 -8.05 19.54
C GLY A 264 9.33 -6.62 19.02
N CYS A 265 8.16 -6.01 19.23
CA CYS A 265 7.97 -4.57 19.02
C CYS A 265 8.62 -3.77 20.15
N THR A 266 9.95 -3.83 20.25
CA THR A 266 10.71 -3.34 21.41
C THR A 266 10.65 -1.83 21.63
N SER A 267 10.23 -1.05 20.63
CA SER A 267 10.04 0.41 20.74
C SER A 267 8.58 0.81 21.03
N LEU A 268 7.67 -0.16 21.11
CA LEU A 268 6.24 0.13 21.26
C LEU A 268 5.97 0.67 22.65
N ALA A 269 5.73 1.98 22.72
CA ALA A 269 5.54 2.70 23.97
C ALA A 269 4.07 3.05 24.21
N ASN A 270 3.26 3.16 23.15
CA ASN A 270 1.87 3.61 23.24
C ASN A 270 0.92 2.65 22.53
N ILE A 271 -0.07 2.17 23.26
CA ILE A 271 -1.14 1.33 22.74
C ILE A 271 -2.46 2.03 23.05
N ILE A 272 -3.16 2.42 21.99
CA ILE A 272 -4.41 3.17 22.09
C ILE A 272 -5.53 2.26 21.63
N VAL A 273 -6.57 2.16 22.45
CA VAL A 273 -7.80 1.44 22.14
C VAL A 273 -8.93 2.46 21.97
N GLU A 274 -9.65 2.38 20.85
CA GLU A 274 -10.81 3.23 20.58
C GLU A 274 -12.14 2.45 20.56
N TYR A 275 -12.10 1.12 20.49
CA TYR A 275 -13.31 0.30 20.55
C TYR A 275 -13.95 0.34 21.94
N THR A 276 -15.28 0.42 21.97
CA THR A 276 -16.06 0.57 23.22
C THR A 276 -16.58 -0.75 23.77
N THR A 277 -16.53 -1.82 22.99
CA THR A 277 -16.88 -3.18 23.41
C THR A 277 -15.60 -3.99 23.54
N PHE A 278 -15.35 -4.59 24.71
CA PHE A 278 -14.14 -5.38 24.92
C PHE A 278 -14.05 -6.53 23.91
N ILE A 279 -12.96 -6.56 23.15
CA ILE A 279 -12.64 -7.64 22.22
C ILE A 279 -11.59 -8.52 22.90
N PRO A 280 -11.91 -9.77 23.27
CA PRO A 280 -10.94 -10.66 23.87
C PRO A 280 -9.82 -10.96 22.87
N LEU A 281 -8.61 -10.55 23.24
CA LEU A 281 -7.39 -10.86 22.51
C LEU A 281 -7.07 -12.36 22.61
N GLY A 282 -6.71 -12.98 21.49
CA GLY A 282 -6.23 -14.38 21.46
C GLY A 282 -7.29 -15.45 21.24
N TYR A 283 -8.47 -15.11 20.69
CA TYR A 283 -9.40 -16.13 20.22
C TYR A 283 -8.79 -16.90 19.04
N ASN A 284 -8.36 -18.13 19.30
CA ASN A 284 -7.98 -19.06 18.27
C ASN A 284 -9.25 -19.78 17.75
N PRO A 285 -9.63 -19.61 16.47
CA PRO A 285 -10.80 -20.27 15.91
C PRO A 285 -10.69 -21.80 15.87
N ASP A 286 -9.50 -22.38 16.05
CA ASP A 286 -9.28 -23.84 16.05
C ASP A 286 -9.49 -24.51 17.43
N GLY A 287 -9.74 -23.74 18.50
CA GLY A 287 -9.96 -24.25 19.86
C GLY A 287 -8.69 -24.67 20.61
N ALA A 288 -7.49 -24.44 20.07
CA ALA A 288 -6.23 -24.60 20.79
C ALA A 288 -6.04 -23.48 21.83
N SER A 289 -5.17 -23.73 22.82
CA SER A 289 -4.87 -22.81 23.92
C SER A 289 -4.66 -21.38 23.43
N VAL A 290 -5.39 -20.44 24.04
CA VAL A 290 -5.24 -18.99 23.84
C VAL A 290 -3.76 -18.64 23.95
N ASN A 291 -3.17 -18.16 22.86
CA ASN A 291 -1.84 -17.59 22.92
C ASN A 291 -1.95 -16.24 23.62
N THR A 292 -1.52 -16.21 24.88
CA THR A 292 -1.61 -15.03 25.72
C THR A 292 -0.45 -14.06 25.51
N SER A 293 0.54 -14.41 24.67
CA SER A 293 1.79 -13.68 24.53
C SER A 293 1.82 -12.74 23.31
N ILE A 294 0.68 -12.13 22.95
CA ILE A 294 0.55 -11.29 21.74
C ILE A 294 1.59 -10.17 21.71
N PHE A 295 1.94 -9.61 22.86
CA PHE A 295 2.92 -8.53 23.03
C PHE A 295 4.22 -9.00 23.68
N ALA A 296 4.60 -10.27 23.49
CA ALA A 296 5.88 -10.79 23.98
C ALA A 296 7.04 -9.85 23.62
N ASP A 297 7.95 -9.64 24.56
CA ASP A 297 9.12 -8.76 24.40
C ASP A 297 8.78 -7.27 24.20
N VAL A 298 7.54 -6.84 24.50
CA VAL A 298 7.16 -5.42 24.64
C VAL A 298 7.12 -5.08 26.13
N PHE A 299 7.85 -4.04 26.56
CA PHE A 299 7.99 -3.71 27.97
C PHE A 299 7.66 -2.24 28.24
N GLY A 300 6.88 -1.98 29.30
CA GLY A 300 6.64 -0.61 29.79
C GLY A 300 5.74 0.26 28.90
N ALA A 301 4.98 -0.34 28.00
CA ALA A 301 4.01 0.38 27.18
C ALA A 301 2.86 0.96 28.03
N THR A 302 2.37 2.13 27.64
CA THR A 302 1.16 2.74 28.20
C THR A 302 -0.06 2.25 27.42
N LEU A 303 -1.04 1.69 28.14
CA LEU A 303 -2.32 1.30 27.58
C LEU A 303 -3.36 2.39 27.85
N THR A 304 -3.88 2.98 26.78
CA THR A 304 -4.93 3.99 26.82
C THR A 304 -6.24 3.37 26.34
N ILE A 305 -7.27 3.42 27.16
CA ILE A 305 -8.59 2.86 26.85
C ILE A 305 -9.69 3.92 27.00
N PRO A 306 -10.85 3.77 26.34
CA PRO A 306 -11.94 4.73 26.48
C PRO A 306 -12.44 4.83 27.93
N SER A 307 -12.84 6.02 28.38
CA SER A 307 -13.37 6.21 29.75
C SER A 307 -14.68 5.47 30.01
N SER A 308 -15.38 5.08 28.94
CA SER A 308 -16.63 4.34 28.99
C SER A 308 -16.45 2.83 29.24
N VAL A 309 -15.24 2.28 29.12
CA VAL A 309 -15.00 0.84 29.29
C VAL A 309 -14.53 0.50 30.71
N ASN A 310 -14.85 -0.71 31.17
CA ASN A 310 -14.40 -1.18 32.47
C ASN A 310 -12.90 -1.53 32.43
N ALA A 311 -12.10 -0.76 33.17
CA ALA A 311 -10.67 -0.98 33.36
C ALA A 311 -10.32 -2.44 33.73
N THR A 312 -11.19 -3.11 34.48
CA THR A 312 -10.99 -4.48 34.95
C THR A 312 -10.89 -5.48 33.80
N ASP A 313 -11.62 -5.26 32.70
CA ASP A 313 -11.62 -6.14 31.53
C ASP A 313 -10.23 -6.19 30.87
N TYR A 314 -9.46 -5.11 30.97
CA TYR A 314 -8.10 -5.01 30.46
C TYR A 314 -7.07 -5.50 31.48
N THR A 315 -7.18 -5.10 32.76
CA THR A 315 -6.20 -5.52 33.78
C THR A 315 -6.23 -7.02 34.11
N THR A 316 -7.35 -7.70 33.81
CA THR A 316 -7.49 -9.15 34.04
C THR A 316 -7.15 -9.99 32.81
N GLY A 317 -7.20 -9.41 31.61
CA GLY A 317 -6.89 -10.12 30.36
C GLY A 317 -5.41 -10.52 30.29
N ASP A 318 -5.15 -11.80 30.01
CA ASP A 318 -3.79 -12.34 30.04
C ASP A 318 -2.83 -11.64 29.07
N VAL A 319 -3.34 -11.18 27.93
CA VAL A 319 -2.55 -10.48 26.91
C VAL A 319 -1.99 -9.15 27.39
N TRP A 320 -2.68 -8.48 28.31
CA TRP A 320 -2.24 -7.20 28.85
C TRP A 320 -1.16 -7.34 29.94
N LYS A 321 -0.80 -8.57 30.31
CA LYS A 321 0.25 -8.86 31.29
C LYS A 321 1.65 -8.86 30.68
N ASP A 322 1.75 -8.98 29.35
CA ASP A 322 3.04 -9.01 28.63
C ASP A 322 3.87 -7.73 28.85
N PHE A 323 3.22 -6.58 29.06
CA PHE A 323 3.87 -5.28 29.24
C PHE A 323 4.50 -5.05 30.62
N GLY A 324 4.27 -5.95 31.58
CA GLY A 324 4.54 -5.71 33.00
C GLY A 324 3.31 -5.15 33.73
N ALA A 325 3.50 -4.12 34.58
CA ALA A 325 2.40 -3.34 35.16
C ALA A 325 2.10 -2.15 34.23
N PRO A 326 1.22 -2.29 33.22
CA PRO A 326 0.90 -1.20 32.30
C PRO A 326 0.34 -0.02 33.10
N VAL A 327 0.75 1.20 32.72
CA VAL A 327 0.09 2.40 33.22
C VAL A 327 -1.23 2.49 32.48
N LEU A 328 -2.32 2.20 33.19
CA LEU A 328 -3.66 2.33 32.64
C LEU A 328 -4.07 3.80 32.63
N ASN A 329 -4.46 4.31 31.46
CA ASN A 329 -5.09 5.60 31.33
C ASN A 329 -6.54 5.43 30.89
N VAL A 330 -7.49 5.79 31.77
CA VAL A 330 -8.95 5.71 31.54
C VAL A 330 -9.52 6.96 30.87
N ASN A 331 -8.68 7.82 30.33
CA ASN A 331 -9.08 8.92 29.45
C ASN A 331 -8.47 8.65 28.07
N THR A 332 -8.88 9.40 27.03
CA THR A 332 -7.95 9.59 25.91
C THR A 332 -6.63 10.12 26.51
N HIS A 333 -5.47 9.65 26.04
CA HIS A 333 -4.16 9.99 26.63
C HIS A 333 -4.01 11.52 26.80
N GLU A 334 -4.57 12.25 25.83
CA GLU A 334 -4.63 13.70 25.79
C GLU A 334 -5.54 14.29 26.88
N ALA A 335 -6.76 13.77 27.07
CA ALA A 335 -7.72 14.32 28.04
C ALA A 335 -7.26 14.13 29.50
N ALA A 336 -6.51 13.06 29.81
CA ALA A 336 -5.86 12.91 31.12
C ALA A 336 -4.83 14.01 31.41
N GLN A 337 -4.16 14.52 30.37
CA GLN A 337 -3.22 15.63 30.46
C GLN A 337 -3.91 17.00 30.32
N GLY A 338 -5.25 17.02 30.22
CA GLY A 338 -6.06 18.22 30.06
C GLY A 338 -6.24 18.67 28.62
N TRP A 339 -5.94 17.83 27.64
CA TRP A 339 -5.97 18.14 26.22
C TRP A 339 -7.15 17.46 25.50
N ASP A 340 -8.00 18.25 24.84
CA ASP A 340 -9.06 17.73 23.97
C ASP A 340 -8.93 18.33 22.56
N PHE A 341 -9.17 17.50 21.54
CA PHE A 341 -9.10 17.91 20.13
C PHE A 341 -10.46 17.69 19.49
N TYR A 342 -11.02 18.76 18.93
CA TYR A 342 -12.31 18.79 18.26
C TYR A 342 -12.11 19.19 16.79
N PRO A 343 -11.90 18.22 15.88
CA PRO A 343 -11.92 18.48 14.46
C PRO A 343 -13.29 18.98 14.02
N ASN A 344 -13.32 20.05 13.23
CA ASN A 344 -14.50 20.60 12.60
C ASN A 344 -14.31 20.56 11.07
N PRO A 345 -14.73 19.46 10.42
CA PRO A 345 -14.54 19.27 8.97
C PRO A 345 -15.22 20.35 8.14
N ALA A 346 -16.35 20.90 8.58
CA ALA A 346 -17.07 21.94 7.84
C ALA A 346 -16.33 23.28 7.77
N LYS A 347 -15.33 23.49 8.64
CA LYS A 347 -14.56 24.74 8.73
C LYS A 347 -13.07 24.54 8.48
N ASP A 348 -12.62 23.31 8.24
CA ASP A 348 -11.20 22.95 8.20
C ASP A 348 -10.42 23.42 9.43
N VAL A 349 -11.02 23.36 10.63
CA VAL A 349 -10.38 23.81 11.86
C VAL A 349 -10.38 22.69 12.89
N VAL A 350 -9.29 22.57 13.64
CA VAL A 350 -9.22 21.75 14.85
C VAL A 350 -9.20 22.67 16.05
N THR A 351 -10.27 22.63 16.85
CA THR A 351 -10.29 23.30 18.14
C THR A 351 -9.59 22.43 19.17
N ILE A 352 -8.65 23.00 19.90
CA ILE A 352 -7.82 22.34 20.90
C ILE A 352 -8.14 22.97 22.24
N GLN A 353 -8.64 22.19 23.18
CA GLN A 353 -8.72 22.58 24.59
C GLN A 353 -7.46 22.11 25.30
N ASN A 354 -6.93 22.99 26.13
CA ASN A 354 -5.81 22.80 27.02
C ASN A 354 -6.28 23.28 28.40
N THR A 355 -7.12 22.46 29.03
CA THR A 355 -7.85 22.80 30.25
C THR A 355 -6.95 23.16 31.44
N GLN A 356 -5.67 22.78 31.37
CA GLN A 356 -4.66 23.10 32.39
C GLN A 356 -3.77 24.31 32.03
N SER A 357 -4.00 24.97 30.89
CA SER A 357 -3.20 26.11 30.39
C SER A 357 -1.69 25.81 30.32
N GLN A 358 -1.33 24.58 29.98
CA GLN A 358 0.06 24.17 29.84
C GLN A 358 0.72 24.85 28.64
N HIS A 359 2.01 25.14 28.71
CA HIS A 359 2.77 25.51 27.52
C HIS A 359 2.91 24.27 26.61
N ALA A 360 2.59 24.43 25.32
CA ALA A 360 2.88 23.39 24.35
C ALA A 360 3.22 23.93 22.97
N ASP A 361 4.15 23.26 22.30
CA ASP A 361 4.41 23.40 20.88
C ASP A 361 3.73 22.25 20.14
N ILE A 362 2.83 22.61 19.23
CA ILE A 362 2.18 21.66 18.32
C ILE A 362 2.82 21.75 16.95
N THR A 363 3.38 20.62 16.50
CA THR A 363 3.86 20.44 15.13
C THR A 363 2.90 19.51 14.40
N VAL A 364 2.36 19.97 13.27
CA VAL A 364 1.49 19.16 12.42
C VAL A 364 2.32 18.56 11.30
N PHE A 365 2.32 17.24 11.21
CA PHE A 365 2.99 16.48 10.17
C PHE A 365 1.97 15.86 9.22
N ASP A 366 2.35 15.70 7.95
CA ASP A 366 1.74 14.64 7.16
C ASP A 366 2.22 13.26 7.63
N LEU A 367 1.61 12.22 7.09
CA LEU A 367 1.97 10.83 7.39
C LEU A 367 3.38 10.45 6.91
N ASN A 368 4.02 11.28 6.08
CA ASN A 368 5.40 11.08 5.63
C ASN A 368 6.42 11.78 6.56
N GLY A 369 5.96 12.36 7.67
CA GLY A 369 6.81 13.05 8.64
C GLY A 369 7.28 14.43 8.18
N ARG A 370 6.69 15.00 7.13
CA ARG A 370 6.98 16.38 6.72
C ARG A 370 6.18 17.33 7.59
N ILE A 371 6.88 18.33 8.15
CA ILE A 371 6.25 19.42 8.90
C ILE A 371 5.42 20.28 7.96
N LEU A 372 4.14 20.44 8.29
CA LEU A 372 3.18 21.25 7.54
C LEU A 372 2.86 22.56 8.26
N LEU A 373 2.63 22.49 9.57
CA LEU A 373 2.24 23.63 10.40
C LEU A 373 2.94 23.55 11.76
N ASN A 374 3.17 24.71 12.38
CA ASN A 374 3.62 24.83 13.76
C ASN A 374 2.71 25.81 14.50
N LYS A 375 2.38 25.51 15.75
CA LYS A 375 1.63 26.40 16.62
C LYS A 375 2.02 26.21 18.08
N THR A 376 2.44 27.29 18.71
CA THR A 376 2.58 27.35 20.17
C THR A 376 1.25 27.69 20.82
N ILE A 377 0.88 26.98 21.88
CA ILE A 377 -0.36 27.14 22.65
C ILE A 377 -0.02 27.39 24.11
N ASN A 378 -0.59 28.47 24.66
CA ASN A 378 -0.46 28.85 26.08
C ASN A 378 -1.82 29.12 26.73
N ASN A 379 -2.91 28.98 25.97
CA ASN A 379 -4.25 29.38 26.37
C ASN A 379 -5.15 28.16 26.52
N VAL A 380 -6.22 28.29 27.32
CA VAL A 380 -7.20 27.22 27.57
C VAL A 380 -7.83 26.66 26.30
N GLN A 381 -7.99 27.49 25.27
CA GLN A 381 -8.51 27.09 23.96
C GLN A 381 -7.65 27.68 22.85
N SER A 382 -7.45 26.93 21.78
CA SER A 382 -6.76 27.37 20.56
C SER A 382 -7.31 26.65 19.34
N GLU A 383 -7.06 27.19 18.14
CA GLU A 383 -7.53 26.60 16.89
C GLU A 383 -6.38 26.44 15.90
N ILE A 384 -6.27 25.28 15.24
CA ILE A 384 -5.36 25.09 14.10
C ILE A 384 -6.19 25.03 12.83
N ASN A 385 -5.90 25.91 11.88
CA ASN A 385 -6.56 25.95 10.59
C ASN A 385 -5.82 25.03 9.60
N LEU A 386 -6.57 24.11 9.00
CA LEU A 386 -6.13 23.10 8.04
C LEU A 386 -6.60 23.41 6.61
N SER A 387 -7.20 24.57 6.35
CA SER A 387 -7.81 24.91 5.06
C SER A 387 -6.82 24.89 3.89
N SER A 388 -5.53 25.11 4.16
CA SER A 388 -4.45 25.05 3.17
C SER A 388 -3.93 23.64 2.90
N LEU A 389 -4.37 22.63 3.67
CA LEU A 389 -3.94 21.25 3.52
C LEU A 389 -4.97 20.47 2.68
N ASN A 390 -4.55 19.39 2.01
CA ASN A 390 -5.47 18.53 1.26
C ASN A 390 -6.35 17.69 2.20
N THR A 391 -7.39 17.03 1.69
CA THR A 391 -8.05 15.95 2.44
C THR A 391 -7.01 14.87 2.76
N GLY A 392 -6.99 14.38 4.00
CA GLY A 392 -5.96 13.47 4.46
C GLY A 392 -5.84 13.40 5.97
N ILE A 393 -4.85 12.64 6.44
CA ILE A 393 -4.62 12.44 7.87
C ILE A 393 -3.34 13.16 8.29
N TYR A 394 -3.41 13.80 9.44
CA TYR A 394 -2.37 14.63 9.99
C TYR A 394 -2.03 14.20 11.42
N LEU A 395 -0.75 14.22 11.73
CA LEU A 395 -0.23 13.90 13.06
C LEU A 395 0.11 15.20 13.78
N PHE A 396 -0.59 15.50 14.85
CA PHE A 396 -0.37 16.65 15.70
C PHE A 396 0.55 16.19 16.84
N GLN A 397 1.85 16.37 16.68
CA GLN A 397 2.79 16.17 17.77
C GLN A 397 2.67 17.34 18.74
N VAL A 398 2.28 17.06 19.96
CA VAL A 398 2.15 18.03 21.05
C VAL A 398 3.32 17.82 21.97
N LYS A 399 4.15 18.84 22.13
CA LYS A 399 5.28 18.83 23.04
C LYS A 399 5.02 19.81 24.17
N THR A 400 4.93 19.30 25.39
CA THR A 400 4.74 20.08 26.61
C THR A 400 6.00 20.01 27.47
N ASP A 401 6.04 20.80 28.55
CA ASP A 401 7.12 20.71 29.55
C ASP A 401 7.16 19.35 30.29
N ALA A 402 6.03 18.64 30.35
CA ALA A 402 5.88 17.37 31.05
C ALA A 402 6.11 16.13 30.16
N GLY A 403 6.21 16.31 28.84
CA GLY A 403 6.35 15.21 27.89
C GLY A 403 5.78 15.54 26.51
N ALA A 404 5.78 14.55 25.62
CA ALA A 404 5.22 14.70 24.28
C ALA A 404 4.28 13.55 23.94
N PHE A 405 3.24 13.85 23.16
CA PHE A 405 2.32 12.86 22.60
C PHE A 405 1.95 13.25 21.17
N VAL A 406 1.29 12.35 20.44
CA VAL A 406 0.85 12.59 19.06
C VAL A 406 -0.65 12.33 18.98
N LYS A 407 -1.41 13.33 18.52
CA LYS A 407 -2.82 13.19 18.19
C LYS A 407 -3.00 13.02 16.69
N ARG A 408 -3.75 11.99 16.30
CA ARG A 408 -4.14 11.80 14.91
C ARG A 408 -5.41 12.58 14.59
N ILE A 409 -5.42 13.34 13.50
CA ILE A 409 -6.56 14.14 13.04
C ILE A 409 -6.82 13.88 11.56
N ALA A 410 -8.03 13.45 11.22
CA ALA A 410 -8.47 13.35 9.84
C ALA A 410 -9.10 14.69 9.39
N LYS A 411 -8.62 15.23 8.27
CA LYS A 411 -9.31 16.25 7.47
C LYS A 411 -10.12 15.53 6.39
N GLN A 412 -11.43 15.77 6.37
CA GLN A 412 -12.36 15.18 5.40
C GLN A 412 -12.55 16.13 4.22
#